data_AF-A0A7S2KXW1-F1
#
_entry.id   AF-A0A7S2KXW1-F1
#
_cell.length_a   1.000
_cell.length_b   1.000
_cell.length_c   1.000
_cell.angle_alpha   90.00
_cell.angle_beta   90.00
_cell.angle_gamma   90.00
#
_symmetry.space_group_name_H-M   'P 1'
#
loop_
_entity.id
_entity.type
_entity.pdbx_description
1 polymer ?
#
loop_
_entity_poly.entity_id
_entity_poly.type
_entity_poly.pdbx_seq_one_letter_code
_entity_poly.pdbx_strand_id
1 'polypeptide(L)'
;KAPWAVFVRDPLERLLSGFLDKCYNPRTRKNQGHCEPNVVFNPKKPLMNAKNKTYANLLDSLDIEGQEKAMFGAYVDVLPLKWNVHFVPQAMFCDLHRNIDKYDFVGNMGKDFHFDLDRMANQFGGQLPEILNSTFGYKDHVMIGNHENTGKQGSGHAMHTPAKVARFYTARTVRRALEYLSIDYVMLGLQVPEWARQMLKEESSTI
;
A
#
# COMPACT_ATOMS: atom_id res chain seq x y z
N LYS A 1 -26.28 -19.12 0.04
CA LYS A 1 -25.97 -17.71 0.40
C LYS A 1 -24.56 -17.41 -0.08
N ALA A 2 -24.30 -16.25 -0.68
CA ALA A 2 -22.93 -15.87 -1.04
C ALA A 2 -22.11 -15.57 0.23
N PRO A 3 -20.87 -16.05 0.35
CA PRO A 3 -20.05 -15.80 1.53
C PRO A 3 -19.66 -14.33 1.62
N TRP A 4 -19.64 -13.79 2.83
CA TRP A 4 -19.05 -12.50 3.13
C TRP A 4 -17.57 -12.72 3.40
N ALA A 5 -16.73 -12.34 2.44
CA ALA A 5 -15.29 -12.48 2.55
C ALA A 5 -14.61 -11.10 2.55
N VAL A 6 -13.53 -10.97 3.31
CA VAL A 6 -12.64 -9.80 3.30
C VAL A 6 -11.19 -10.27 3.22
N PHE A 7 -10.38 -9.52 2.47
CA PHE A 7 -8.93 -9.69 2.47
C PHE A 7 -8.28 -8.44 3.04
N VAL A 8 -7.52 -8.60 4.12
CA VAL A 8 -6.75 -7.52 4.73
C VAL A 8 -5.34 -7.50 4.14
N ARG A 9 -4.74 -6.32 4.03
CA ARG A 9 -3.37 -6.16 3.49
C ARG A 9 -2.46 -5.58 4.55
N ASP A 10 -1.16 -5.87 4.50
CA ASP A 10 -0.21 -5.17 5.35
C ASP A 10 -0.34 -3.63 5.17
N PRO A 11 -0.56 -2.86 6.25
CA PRO A 11 -0.78 -1.43 6.15
C PRO A 11 0.37 -0.65 5.49
N LEU A 12 1.62 -0.97 5.80
CA LEU A 12 2.79 -0.28 5.22
C LEU A 12 2.95 -0.61 3.73
N GLU A 13 2.71 -1.85 3.33
CA GLU A 13 2.63 -2.22 1.91
C GLU A 13 1.47 -1.53 1.20
N ARG A 14 0.29 -1.47 1.83
CA ARG A 14 -0.88 -0.79 1.24
C ARG A 14 -0.62 0.69 1.03
N LEU A 15 0.01 1.37 2.00
CA LEU A 15 0.40 2.77 1.90
C LEU A 15 1.33 3.02 0.71
N LEU A 16 2.43 2.27 0.62
CA LEU A 16 3.38 2.45 -0.48
C LEU A 16 2.73 2.03 -1.83
N SER A 17 1.81 1.07 -1.85
CA SER A 17 1.07 0.69 -3.07
C SER A 17 0.22 1.85 -3.57
N GLY A 18 -0.51 2.48 -2.65
CA GLY A 18 -1.33 3.65 -2.96
C GLY A 18 -0.47 4.81 -3.44
N PHE A 19 0.69 5.04 -2.81
CA PHE A 19 1.63 6.06 -3.27
C PHE A 19 2.15 5.77 -4.68
N LEU A 20 2.58 4.54 -4.97
CA LEU A 20 3.11 4.17 -6.28
C LEU A 20 2.05 4.34 -7.38
N ASP A 21 0.81 3.93 -7.10
CA ASP A 21 -0.30 4.04 -8.04
C ASP A 21 -0.76 5.49 -8.23
N LYS A 22 -0.98 6.22 -7.13
CA LYS A 22 -1.64 7.54 -7.15
C LYS A 22 -0.69 8.73 -7.25
N CYS A 23 0.54 8.60 -6.77
CA CYS A 23 1.49 9.70 -6.61
C CYS A 23 2.74 9.56 -7.47
N TYR A 24 3.30 8.36 -7.56
CA TYR A 24 4.61 8.17 -8.18
C TYR A 24 4.53 8.30 -9.71
N ASN A 25 3.57 7.64 -10.36
CA ASN A 25 3.39 7.73 -11.82
C ASN A 25 2.91 9.14 -12.24
N PRO A 26 3.68 9.92 -13.04
CA PRO A 26 3.31 11.29 -13.38
C PRO A 26 1.99 11.41 -14.14
N ARG A 27 1.67 10.44 -15.01
CA ARG A 27 0.42 10.42 -15.78
C ARG A 27 -0.76 10.17 -14.88
N THR A 28 -0.70 9.15 -14.03
CA THR A 28 -1.76 8.84 -13.07
C THR A 28 -1.96 10.00 -12.09
N ARG A 29 -0.85 10.52 -11.55
CA ARG A 29 -0.84 11.62 -10.60
C ARG A 29 -1.57 12.86 -11.14
N LYS A 30 -1.23 13.30 -12.35
CA LYS A 30 -1.82 14.48 -13.01
C LYS A 30 -3.28 14.27 -13.41
N ASN A 31 -3.62 13.07 -13.90
CA ASN A 31 -4.96 12.81 -14.43
C ASN A 31 -6.00 12.53 -13.35
N GLN A 32 -5.63 11.83 -12.28
CA GLN A 32 -6.57 11.44 -11.23
C GLN A 32 -6.70 12.49 -10.12
N GLY A 33 -5.68 13.33 -9.90
CA GLY A 33 -5.71 14.33 -8.82
C GLY A 33 -5.81 13.71 -7.41
N HIS A 34 -5.48 12.42 -7.28
CA HIS A 34 -5.56 11.66 -6.02
C HIS A 34 -4.29 11.82 -5.16
N CYS A 35 -3.19 12.37 -5.69
CA CYS A 35 -2.02 12.67 -4.86
C CYS A 35 -2.22 14.00 -4.12
N GLU A 36 -2.80 13.91 -2.93
CA GLU A 36 -3.12 15.08 -2.11
C GLU A 36 -1.98 15.40 -1.10
N PRO A 37 -1.78 16.68 -0.74
CA PRO A 37 -2.50 17.83 -1.24
C PRO A 37 -2.04 18.23 -2.66
N ASN A 38 -2.98 18.48 -3.57
CA ASN A 38 -2.69 18.81 -4.97
C ASN A 38 -1.83 20.09 -5.11
N VAL A 39 -1.87 21.01 -4.15
CA VAL A 39 -0.98 22.19 -4.12
C VAL A 39 0.51 21.80 -4.04
N VAL A 40 0.83 20.67 -3.41
CA VAL A 40 2.20 20.18 -3.26
C VAL A 40 2.56 19.22 -4.41
N PHE A 41 1.68 18.25 -4.70
CA PHE A 41 2.02 17.16 -5.63
C PHE A 41 1.48 17.35 -7.06
N ASN A 42 0.50 18.23 -7.27
CA ASN A 42 -0.16 18.47 -8.56
C ASN A 42 -0.53 19.96 -8.79
N PRO A 43 0.41 20.90 -8.64
CA PRO A 43 0.11 22.31 -8.82
C PRO A 43 -0.37 22.57 -10.26
N LYS A 44 -1.61 23.05 -10.41
CA LYS A 44 -2.21 23.40 -11.73
C LYS A 44 -1.51 24.57 -12.42
N LYS A 45 -0.85 25.42 -11.63
CA LYS A 45 -0.06 26.56 -12.09
C LYS A 45 1.31 26.49 -11.41
N PRO A 46 2.39 26.94 -12.07
CA PRO A 46 3.67 27.13 -11.41
C PRO A 46 3.49 27.95 -10.13
N LEU A 47 4.08 27.50 -9.03
CA LEU A 47 4.05 28.26 -7.78
C LEU A 47 4.91 29.52 -7.96
N MET A 48 4.39 30.68 -7.55
CA MET A 48 5.08 31.97 -7.62
C MET A 48 5.28 32.52 -6.21
N ASN A 49 6.44 33.12 -5.92
CA ASN A 49 6.61 33.92 -4.69
C ASN A 49 6.00 35.32 -4.83
N ALA A 50 6.08 36.11 -3.75
CA ALA A 50 5.70 37.52 -3.71
C ALA A 50 6.41 38.42 -4.75
N LYS A 51 7.49 37.93 -5.40
CA LYS A 51 8.22 38.63 -6.47
C LYS A 51 7.87 38.10 -7.87
N ASN A 52 6.79 37.33 -8.02
CA ASN A 52 6.40 36.66 -9.27
C ASN A 52 7.47 35.70 -9.86
N LYS A 53 8.45 35.25 -9.06
CA LYS A 53 9.40 34.24 -9.50
C LYS A 53 8.75 32.87 -9.39
N THR A 54 8.71 32.14 -10.51
CA THR A 54 8.23 30.76 -10.58
C THR A 54 9.22 29.79 -9.94
N TYR A 55 8.72 28.87 -9.14
CA TYR A 55 9.47 27.74 -8.62
C TYR A 55 9.17 26.49 -9.44
N ALA A 56 10.18 25.65 -9.63
CA ALA A 56 9.95 24.29 -10.08
C ALA A 56 8.97 23.62 -9.12
N ASN A 57 8.06 22.81 -9.66
CA ASN A 57 7.26 21.93 -8.84
C ASN A 57 8.22 21.05 -8.04
N LEU A 58 7.92 20.81 -6.75
CA LEU A 58 8.69 19.91 -5.89
C LEU A 58 9.02 18.62 -6.64
N LEU A 59 8.05 18.06 -7.36
CA LEU A 59 8.22 16.82 -8.10
C LEU A 59 9.03 16.94 -9.39
N ASP A 60 9.05 18.11 -10.04
CA ASP A 60 9.87 18.32 -11.23
C ASP A 60 11.37 18.40 -10.85
N SER A 61 11.69 18.78 -9.61
CA SER A 61 13.05 18.75 -9.07
C SER A 61 13.48 17.40 -8.48
N LEU A 62 12.51 16.51 -8.20
CA LEU A 62 12.76 15.20 -7.57
C LEU A 62 12.77 14.03 -8.57
N ASP A 63 12.62 14.28 -9.87
CA ASP A 63 12.63 13.23 -10.93
C ASP A 63 14.06 12.75 -11.26
N ILE A 64 14.92 12.66 -10.24
CA ILE A 64 16.29 12.14 -10.32
C ILE A 64 16.30 10.79 -9.61
N GLU A 65 16.82 9.77 -10.29
CA GLU A 65 17.06 8.43 -9.74
C GLU A 65 17.75 8.53 -8.36
N GLY A 66 17.21 7.86 -7.34
CA GLY A 66 17.73 7.91 -5.97
C GLY A 66 16.99 8.84 -5.00
N GLN A 67 15.96 9.58 -5.46
CA GLN A 67 15.15 10.46 -4.61
C GLN A 67 13.80 9.87 -4.17
N GLU A 68 13.57 8.58 -4.40
CA GLU A 68 12.35 7.87 -4.03
C GLU A 68 12.03 8.00 -2.53
N LYS A 69 13.07 7.91 -1.68
CA LYS A 69 12.97 8.09 -0.23
C LYS A 69 12.54 9.50 0.15
N ALA A 70 13.05 10.52 -0.54
CA ALA A 70 12.71 11.90 -0.28
C ALA A 70 11.27 12.21 -0.70
N MET A 71 10.84 11.75 -1.88
CA MET A 71 9.48 11.94 -2.38
C MET A 71 8.46 11.21 -1.51
N PHE A 72 8.74 9.95 -1.16
CA PHE A 72 7.86 9.19 -0.27
C PHE A 72 7.85 9.75 1.15
N GLY A 73 8.99 10.19 1.67
CA GLY A 73 9.07 10.86 2.97
C GLY A 73 8.26 12.16 3.01
N ALA A 74 8.37 13.01 1.99
CA ALA A 74 7.55 14.22 1.87
C ALA A 74 6.06 13.89 1.82
N TYR A 75 5.69 12.80 1.14
CA TYR A 75 4.31 12.31 1.10
C TYR A 75 3.81 11.85 2.47
N VAL A 76 4.59 11.04 3.19
CA VAL A 76 4.22 10.56 4.53
C VAL A 76 4.15 11.70 5.54
N ASP A 77 5.03 12.69 5.45
CA ASP A 77 5.07 13.84 6.35
C ASP A 77 3.82 14.74 6.22
N VAL A 78 3.19 14.77 5.03
CA VAL A 78 1.96 15.55 4.80
C VAL A 78 0.67 14.75 5.02
N LEU A 79 0.75 13.43 5.24
CA LEU A 79 -0.41 12.70 5.77
C LEU A 79 -0.69 13.23 7.18
N PRO A 80 -1.95 13.44 7.60
CA PRO A 80 -3.22 13.25 6.91
C PRO A 80 -3.87 14.60 6.53
N LEU A 81 -3.11 15.60 6.07
CA LEU A 81 -3.58 16.99 5.89
C LEU A 81 -4.87 17.09 5.04
N LYS A 82 -5.10 16.12 4.16
CA LYS A 82 -6.40 15.88 3.54
C LYS A 82 -6.60 14.37 3.39
N TRP A 83 -7.63 13.84 4.05
CA TRP A 83 -7.97 12.43 3.95
C TRP A 83 -8.28 12.07 2.50
N ASN A 84 -7.42 11.24 1.93
CA ASN A 84 -7.72 10.54 0.70
C ASN A 84 -8.20 9.13 1.08
N VAL A 85 -9.40 8.77 0.62
CA VAL A 85 -10.05 7.47 0.86
C VAL A 85 -9.14 6.27 0.56
N HIS A 86 -8.20 6.41 -0.37
CA HIS A 86 -7.23 5.38 -0.73
C HIS A 86 -6.24 5.05 0.39
N PHE A 87 -6.05 5.95 1.35
CA PHE A 87 -5.06 5.85 2.43
C PHE A 87 -5.70 5.78 3.82
N VAL A 88 -7.03 5.74 3.91
CA VAL A 88 -7.76 5.53 5.16
C VAL A 88 -7.35 4.17 5.75
N PRO A 89 -7.11 4.05 7.07
CA PRO A 89 -6.90 2.76 7.72
C PRO A 89 -7.99 1.74 7.36
N GLN A 90 -7.59 0.53 6.96
CA GLN A 90 -8.53 -0.53 6.57
C GLN A 90 -9.46 -0.91 7.72
N ALA A 91 -9.00 -0.82 8.97
CA ALA A 91 -9.81 -1.03 10.17
C ALA A 91 -11.01 -0.08 10.24
N MET A 92 -10.84 1.15 9.74
CA MET A 92 -11.87 2.19 9.74
C MET A 92 -12.74 2.15 8.48
N PHE A 93 -12.20 1.61 7.38
CA PHE A 93 -12.94 1.49 6.14
C PHE A 93 -14.10 0.50 6.31
N CYS A 94 -15.33 0.96 6.04
CA CYS A 94 -16.56 0.20 6.25
C CYS A 94 -16.72 -0.40 7.67
N ASP A 95 -16.16 0.26 8.70
CA ASP A 95 -16.15 -0.23 10.08
C ASP A 95 -15.63 -1.67 10.21
N LEU A 96 -14.60 -2.03 9.43
CA LEU A 96 -14.08 -3.39 9.37
C LEU A 96 -13.72 -3.94 10.76
N HIS A 97 -13.07 -3.14 11.62
CA HIS A 97 -12.71 -3.57 12.97
C HIS A 97 -13.90 -3.99 13.84
N ARG A 98 -15.11 -3.49 13.57
CA ARG A 98 -16.34 -3.82 14.33
C ARG A 98 -17.11 -5.00 13.76
N ASN A 99 -16.77 -5.39 12.54
CA ASN A 99 -17.52 -6.37 11.77
C ASN A 99 -16.64 -7.51 11.27
N ILE A 100 -15.35 -7.54 11.59
CA ILE A 100 -14.40 -8.55 11.09
C ILE A 100 -14.83 -9.97 11.49
N ASP A 101 -15.44 -10.11 12.66
CA ASP A 101 -16.02 -11.34 13.20
C ASP A 101 -17.32 -11.78 12.49
N LYS A 102 -17.94 -10.87 11.72
CA LYS A 102 -19.16 -11.15 10.93
C LYS A 102 -18.87 -11.68 9.53
N TYR A 103 -17.60 -11.66 9.10
CA TYR A 103 -17.21 -12.23 7.81
C TYR A 103 -17.11 -13.75 7.92
N ASP A 104 -17.65 -14.45 6.91
CA ASP A 104 -17.54 -15.90 6.78
C ASP A 104 -16.09 -16.32 6.48
N PHE A 105 -15.28 -15.39 5.96
CA PHE A 105 -13.86 -15.59 5.66
C PHE A 105 -13.05 -14.30 5.78
N VAL A 106 -11.90 -14.40 6.46
CA VAL A 106 -10.89 -13.34 6.52
C VAL A 106 -9.58 -13.91 5.96
N GLY A 107 -9.11 -13.34 4.85
CA GLY A 107 -7.84 -13.66 4.21
C GLY A 107 -6.83 -12.51 4.30
N ASN A 108 -5.60 -12.77 3.92
CA ASN A 108 -4.50 -11.80 3.86
C ASN A 108 -4.01 -11.63 2.42
N MET A 109 -3.96 -10.39 1.93
CA MET A 109 -3.29 -10.02 0.67
C MET A 109 -1.78 -9.91 0.88
N GLY A 110 -1.15 -11.00 1.34
CA GLY A 110 0.29 -11.11 1.55
C GLY A 110 0.93 -12.17 0.65
N LYS A 111 2.02 -12.75 1.13
CA LYS A 111 2.69 -13.89 0.48
C LYS A 111 1.73 -15.07 0.30
N ASP A 112 0.89 -15.32 1.30
CA ASP A 112 -0.04 -16.44 1.31
C ASP A 112 -1.37 -16.15 0.58
N PHE A 113 -1.47 -15.05 -0.16
CA PHE A 113 -2.73 -14.65 -0.80
C PHE A 113 -3.33 -15.74 -1.69
N HIS A 114 -2.53 -16.41 -2.53
CA HIS A 114 -3.02 -17.49 -3.38
C HIS A 114 -3.49 -18.72 -2.59
N PHE A 115 -2.89 -18.97 -1.43
CA PHE A 115 -3.35 -20.02 -0.51
C PHE A 115 -4.61 -19.63 0.24
N ASP A 116 -4.77 -18.35 0.60
CA ASP A 116 -6.01 -17.84 1.16
C ASP A 116 -7.15 -17.91 0.14
N LEU A 117 -6.87 -17.65 -1.14
CA LEU A 117 -7.84 -17.89 -2.22
C LEU A 117 -8.22 -19.37 -2.32
N ASP A 118 -7.25 -20.28 -2.23
CA ASP A 118 -7.52 -21.73 -2.25
C ASP A 118 -8.31 -22.20 -1.02
N ARG A 119 -7.94 -21.74 0.18
CA ARG A 119 -8.69 -22.02 1.41
C ARG A 119 -10.14 -21.55 1.28
N MET A 120 -10.35 -20.34 0.75
CA MET A 120 -11.68 -19.80 0.52
C MET A 120 -12.45 -20.64 -0.51
N ALA A 121 -11.79 -21.02 -1.60
CA ALA A 121 -12.36 -21.88 -2.65
C ALA A 121 -12.79 -23.24 -2.11
N ASN A 122 -11.95 -23.88 -1.28
CA ASN A 122 -12.23 -25.16 -0.65
C ASN A 122 -13.31 -25.07 0.43
N GLN A 123 -13.37 -23.94 1.16
CA GLN A 123 -14.38 -23.73 2.20
C GLN A 123 -15.79 -23.55 1.64
N PHE A 124 -15.94 -22.83 0.53
CA PHE A 124 -17.27 -22.50 -0.01
C PHE A 124 -17.66 -23.29 -1.27
N GLY A 125 -16.69 -23.86 -1.99
CA GLY A 125 -16.91 -24.71 -3.15
C GLY A 125 -17.76 -24.07 -4.26
N GLY A 126 -18.51 -24.91 -4.99
CA GLY A 126 -19.38 -24.48 -6.07
C GLY A 126 -18.60 -23.90 -7.25
N GLN A 127 -19.03 -22.74 -7.75
CA GLN A 127 -18.38 -22.02 -8.86
C GLN A 127 -17.27 -21.06 -8.39
N LEU A 128 -17.06 -20.93 -7.07
CA LEU A 128 -16.08 -20.00 -6.52
C LEU A 128 -14.65 -20.30 -7.00
N PRO A 129 -14.16 -21.56 -7.01
CA PRO A 129 -12.81 -21.87 -7.49
C PRO A 129 -12.57 -21.38 -8.93
N GLU A 130 -13.56 -21.51 -9.82
CA GLU A 130 -13.45 -21.11 -11.22
C GLU A 130 -13.43 -19.59 -11.37
N ILE A 131 -14.25 -18.89 -10.59
CA ILE A 131 -14.31 -17.42 -10.56
C ILE A 131 -13.00 -16.83 -10.00
N LEU A 132 -12.51 -17.38 -8.89
CA LEU A 132 -11.24 -16.94 -8.31
C LEU A 132 -10.08 -17.24 -9.25
N ASN A 133 -10.09 -18.39 -9.93
CA ASN A 133 -9.03 -18.72 -10.87
C ASN A 133 -9.07 -17.84 -12.13
N SER A 134 -10.25 -17.53 -12.67
CA SER A 134 -10.35 -16.63 -13.83
C SER A 134 -9.92 -15.20 -13.51
N THR A 135 -10.09 -14.77 -12.26
CA THR A 135 -9.73 -13.42 -11.80
C THR A 135 -8.26 -13.31 -11.40
N PHE A 136 -7.76 -14.29 -10.64
CA PHE A 136 -6.45 -14.21 -9.98
C PHE A 136 -5.43 -15.26 -10.46
N GLY A 137 -5.84 -16.24 -11.26
CA GLY A 137 -4.95 -17.32 -11.72
C GLY A 137 -4.38 -18.19 -10.59
N TYR A 138 -5.06 -18.28 -9.46
CA TYR A 138 -4.45 -18.82 -8.23
C TYR A 138 -4.14 -20.33 -8.28
N LYS A 139 -4.85 -21.12 -9.11
CA LYS A 139 -4.67 -22.58 -9.15
C LYS A 139 -3.24 -22.96 -9.57
N ASP A 140 -2.67 -22.25 -10.53
CA ASP A 140 -1.29 -22.51 -10.99
C ASP A 140 -0.27 -22.25 -9.88
N HIS A 141 -0.45 -21.17 -9.10
CA HIS A 141 0.43 -20.81 -7.99
C HIS A 141 0.39 -21.86 -6.86
N VAL A 142 -0.80 -22.37 -6.54
CA VAL A 142 -0.98 -23.39 -5.51
C VAL A 142 -0.40 -24.73 -5.97
N MET A 143 -0.65 -25.14 -7.21
CA MET A 143 -0.17 -26.42 -7.76
C MET A 143 1.35 -26.50 -7.86
N ILE A 144 2.01 -25.37 -8.15
CA ILE A 144 3.47 -25.29 -8.26
C ILE A 144 4.13 -25.20 -6.87
N GLY A 145 3.33 -25.00 -5.80
CA GLY A 145 3.85 -24.78 -4.44
C GLY A 145 4.63 -23.47 -4.33
N ASN A 146 4.40 -22.51 -5.23
CA ASN A 146 5.10 -21.24 -5.21
C ASN A 146 4.35 -20.24 -4.31
N HIS A 147 4.95 -19.94 -3.17
CA HIS A 147 4.42 -19.02 -2.15
C HIS A 147 4.61 -17.54 -2.49
N GLU A 148 5.23 -17.23 -3.63
CA GLU A 148 5.44 -15.84 -4.02
C GLU A 148 4.24 -15.29 -4.79
N ASN A 149 3.33 -14.63 -4.06
CA ASN A 149 2.42 -13.65 -4.65
C ASN A 149 3.25 -12.47 -5.17
N THR A 150 3.79 -12.57 -6.39
CA THR A 150 4.57 -11.49 -7.01
C THR A 150 3.70 -10.59 -7.89
N GLY A 151 2.38 -10.77 -7.91
CA GLY A 151 1.56 -10.25 -9.02
C GLY A 151 2.05 -10.79 -10.37
N LYS A 152 1.40 -10.42 -11.49
CA LYS A 152 2.00 -10.73 -12.80
C LYS A 152 3.38 -10.06 -12.88
N GLN A 153 4.43 -10.83 -13.16
CA GLN A 153 5.75 -10.31 -13.51
C GLN A 153 5.57 -9.26 -14.62
N GLY A 154 5.98 -8.02 -14.36
CA GLY A 154 5.78 -6.87 -15.27
C GLY A 154 4.59 -5.96 -14.95
N SER A 155 3.71 -6.32 -14.00
CA SER A 155 2.71 -5.37 -13.50
C SER A 155 3.36 -4.41 -12.51
N GLY A 156 3.20 -3.10 -12.71
CA GLY A 156 3.71 -2.07 -11.79
C GLY A 156 3.17 -2.19 -10.36
N HIS A 157 2.15 -3.02 -10.14
CA HIS A 157 1.46 -3.25 -8.87
C HIS A 157 2.01 -4.45 -8.07
N ALA A 158 2.92 -5.23 -8.66
CA ALA A 158 3.66 -6.31 -8.01
C ALA A 158 4.56 -5.76 -6.88
N MET A 159 4.09 -5.75 -5.63
CA MET A 159 4.71 -4.94 -4.59
C MET A 159 5.59 -5.70 -3.58
N HIS A 160 5.55 -7.03 -3.61
CA HIS A 160 6.04 -7.88 -2.52
C HIS A 160 7.57 -8.08 -2.48
N THR A 161 8.35 -7.33 -3.26
CA THR A 161 9.82 -7.46 -3.22
C THR A 161 10.42 -6.57 -2.12
N PRO A 162 11.19 -7.12 -1.15
CA PRO A 162 11.92 -6.33 -0.15
C PRO A 162 12.79 -5.22 -0.75
N ALA A 163 13.30 -5.42 -1.96
CA ALA A 163 14.02 -4.42 -2.73
C ALA A 163 13.17 -3.16 -3.01
N LYS A 164 11.87 -3.31 -3.25
CA LYS A 164 10.96 -2.18 -3.47
C LYS A 164 10.71 -1.41 -2.17
N VAL A 165 10.41 -2.07 -1.06
CA VAL A 165 10.23 -1.35 0.23
C VAL A 165 11.51 -0.63 0.67
N ALA A 166 12.68 -1.26 0.54
CA ALA A 166 13.97 -0.62 0.86
C ALA A 166 14.32 0.59 -0.02
N ARG A 167 13.77 0.65 -1.24
CA ARG A 167 13.94 1.79 -2.16
C ARG A 167 13.18 3.03 -1.71
N PHE A 168 12.04 2.89 -1.02
CA PHE A 168 11.19 4.02 -0.63
C PHE A 168 11.22 4.32 0.87
N TYR A 169 11.29 3.30 1.73
CA TYR A 169 11.26 3.49 3.18
C TYR A 169 12.65 3.82 3.76
N THR A 170 12.63 4.73 4.73
CA THR A 170 13.64 4.95 5.76
C THR A 170 13.03 4.71 7.14
N ALA A 171 13.86 4.52 8.17
CA ALA A 171 13.40 4.34 9.55
C ALA A 171 12.47 5.49 10.00
N ARG A 172 12.84 6.74 9.69
CA ARG A 172 11.98 7.92 9.88
C ARG A 172 10.60 7.75 9.22
N THR A 173 10.55 7.39 7.93
CA THR A 173 9.27 7.24 7.23
C THR A 173 8.46 6.05 7.74
N VAL A 174 9.09 4.96 8.18
CA VAL A 174 8.40 3.83 8.84
C VAL A 174 7.75 4.31 10.13
N ARG A 175 8.49 5.02 10.99
CA ARG A 175 7.96 5.59 12.24
C ARG A 175 6.75 6.47 11.97
N ARG A 176 6.87 7.40 11.01
CA ARG A 176 5.79 8.33 10.67
C ARG A 176 4.57 7.63 10.06
N ALA A 177 4.78 6.62 9.20
CA ALA A 177 3.69 5.83 8.64
C ALA A 177 2.96 5.02 9.72
N LEU A 178 3.69 4.45 10.69
CA LEU A 178 3.11 3.70 11.80
C LEU A 178 2.28 4.57 12.75
N GLU A 179 2.60 5.86 12.92
CA GLU A 179 1.74 6.78 13.68
C GLU A 179 0.32 6.83 13.09
N TYR A 180 0.17 6.71 11.77
CA TYR A 180 -1.13 6.72 11.10
C TYR A 180 -1.78 5.35 10.97
N LEU A 181 -0.96 4.31 10.79
CA LEU A 181 -1.43 2.97 10.41
C LEU A 181 -1.41 1.95 11.55
N SER A 182 -0.89 2.31 12.73
CA SER A 182 -0.90 1.47 13.92
C SER A 182 -2.30 0.96 14.29
N ILE A 183 -3.35 1.74 14.02
CA ILE A 183 -4.74 1.32 14.23
C ILE A 183 -5.08 0.06 13.44
N ASP A 184 -4.59 -0.11 12.21
CA ASP A 184 -4.82 -1.31 11.42
C ASP A 184 -4.16 -2.53 12.07
N TYR A 185 -2.92 -2.35 12.56
CA TYR A 185 -2.19 -3.43 13.24
C TYR A 185 -2.87 -3.85 14.55
N VAL A 186 -3.28 -2.89 15.37
CA VAL A 186 -3.91 -3.16 16.67
C VAL A 186 -5.31 -3.72 16.50
N MET A 187 -6.17 -3.06 15.71
CA MET A 187 -7.59 -3.40 15.64
C MET A 187 -7.87 -4.66 14.82
N LEU A 188 -6.98 -5.02 13.88
CA LEU A 188 -7.13 -6.21 13.05
C LEU A 188 -6.17 -7.35 13.48
N GLY A 189 -5.43 -7.18 14.59
CA GLY A 189 -4.51 -8.19 15.09
C GLY A 189 -3.36 -8.53 14.13
N LEU A 190 -2.94 -7.57 13.31
CA LEU A 190 -1.86 -7.77 12.34
C LEU A 190 -0.50 -7.53 13.00
N GLN A 191 0.52 -8.23 12.50
CA GLN A 191 1.90 -8.03 12.96
C GLN A 191 2.63 -7.02 12.06
N VAL A 192 3.37 -6.11 12.68
CA VAL A 192 4.28 -5.22 11.95
C VAL A 192 5.36 -6.08 11.28
N PRO A 193 5.60 -5.91 9.97
CA PRO A 193 6.46 -6.79 9.21
C PRO A 193 7.92 -6.69 9.70
N GLU A 194 8.65 -7.82 9.61
CA GLU A 194 10.01 -7.93 10.13
C GLU A 194 10.94 -6.86 9.56
N TRP A 195 10.87 -6.56 8.26
CA TRP A 195 11.70 -5.53 7.62
C TRP A 195 11.51 -4.15 8.24
N ALA A 196 10.28 -3.80 8.65
CA ALA A 196 9.98 -2.52 9.28
C ALA A 196 10.54 -2.48 10.71
N ARG A 197 10.39 -3.59 11.45
CA ARG A 197 10.97 -3.75 12.79
C ARG A 197 12.50 -3.66 12.76
N GLN A 198 13.15 -4.29 11.78
CA GLN A 198 14.60 -4.24 11.58
C GLN A 198 15.07 -2.82 11.27
N MET A 199 14.40 -2.13 10.33
CA MET A 199 14.74 -0.77 9.96
C MET A 199 14.68 0.21 11.15
N LEU A 200 13.71 0.03 12.06
CA LEU A 200 13.62 0.83 13.29
C LEU A 200 14.69 0.49 14.33
N LYS A 201 15.09 -0.78 14.42
CA LYS A 201 16.14 -1.24 15.34
C LYS A 201 17.52 -0.72 14.91
N GLU A 202 17.86 -0.84 13.64
CA GLU A 202 19.15 -0.42 13.08
C GLU A 202 19.42 1.08 13.31
N GLU A 203 18.39 1.93 13.14
CA GLU A 203 18.49 3.37 13.43
C GLU A 203 18.81 3.63 14.91
N SER A 204 18.19 2.86 15.81
CA SER A 204 18.38 3.02 17.26
C SER A 204 19.77 2.55 17.73
N SER A 205 20.42 1.66 16.98
CA SER A 205 21.79 1.19 17.27
C SER A 205 22.89 2.09 16.70
N THR A 206 22.52 3.10 15.92
CA THR A 206 23.46 4.05 15.29
C THR A 206 23.60 5.35 16.11
N ILE A 207 22.91 5.45 17.25
CA ILE A 207 22.94 6.56 18.21
C ILE A 207 23.73 6.12 19.44
#